data_AF-D1CIQ0-F1
#
_entry.id   AF-D1CIQ0-F1
#
_cell.length_a   1.000
_cell.length_b   1.000
_cell.length_c   1.000
_cell.angle_alpha   90.00
_cell.angle_beta   90.00
_cell.angle_gamma   90.00
#
_symmetry.space_group_name_H-M   'P 1'
#
loop_
_entity.id
_entity.type
_entity.pdbx_description
1 polymer ?
#
loop_
_entity_poly.entity_id
_entity_poly.type
_entity_poly.pdbx_seq_one_letter_code
_entity_poly.pdbx_strand_id
1 'polypeptide(L)'
;MKALRIWTALLLVLVMAVPAQAKEHKDNYVNITFELTIYGDAQKDSAFWIGWDYVRPLGITPWPYGLCGDNVQSFPVRPCKGHGTTYRYKTEIPRGRTIIFGFWRARKGNLNDSFGAFFSKTMRLTHDTRVRAWYRFPEAHEEFMPKMPQTGAGGMAGR
;
A
#
# COMPACT_ATOMS: atom_id res chain seq x y z
N MET A 1 3.75 -52.21 8.59
CA MET A 1 4.77 -51.69 7.63
C MET A 1 4.21 -50.92 6.42
N LYS A 2 2.99 -51.18 5.91
CA LYS A 2 2.43 -50.45 4.75
C LYS A 2 2.08 -48.98 5.04
N ALA A 3 1.55 -48.67 6.23
CA ALA A 3 1.17 -47.29 6.59
C ALA A 3 2.39 -46.33 6.63
N LEU A 4 3.54 -46.77 7.15
CA LEU A 4 4.74 -45.94 7.28
C LEU A 4 5.30 -45.46 5.92
N ARG A 5 5.16 -46.28 4.86
CA ARG A 5 5.60 -45.93 3.49
C ARG A 5 4.70 -44.91 2.79
N ILE A 6 3.42 -44.86 3.16
CA ILE A 6 2.46 -43.89 2.62
C ILE A 6 2.74 -42.52 3.23
N TRP A 7 3.00 -42.46 4.54
CA TRP A 7 3.35 -41.21 5.23
C TRP A 7 4.66 -40.61 4.74
N THR A 8 5.71 -41.40 4.51
CA THR A 8 6.97 -40.88 3.95
C THR A 8 6.83 -40.40 2.51
N ALA A 9 6.06 -41.10 1.67
CA ALA A 9 5.77 -40.64 0.31
C ALA A 9 4.97 -39.33 0.29
N LEU A 10 3.97 -39.18 1.17
CA LEU A 10 3.19 -37.95 1.29
C LEU A 10 4.05 -36.78 1.77
N LEU A 11 4.95 -37.02 2.74
CA LEU A 11 5.85 -36.01 3.28
C LEU A 11 6.88 -35.56 2.23
N LEU A 12 7.43 -36.49 1.43
CA LEU A 12 8.31 -36.17 0.30
C LEU A 12 7.59 -35.34 -0.78
N VAL A 13 6.34 -35.69 -1.11
CA VAL A 13 5.54 -34.90 -2.07
C VAL A 13 5.24 -33.50 -1.53
N LEU A 14 4.88 -33.36 -0.25
CA LEU A 14 4.68 -32.05 0.38
C LEU A 14 5.98 -31.22 0.38
N VAL A 15 7.10 -31.83 0.74
CA VAL A 15 8.40 -31.15 0.83
C VAL A 15 8.93 -30.72 -0.53
N MET A 16 8.57 -31.41 -1.63
CA MET A 16 8.97 -31.01 -2.98
C MET A 16 7.98 -30.04 -3.66
N ALA A 17 6.67 -30.22 -3.43
CA ALA A 17 5.64 -29.41 -4.08
C ALA A 17 5.54 -27.99 -3.50
N VAL A 18 5.68 -27.84 -2.17
CA VAL A 18 5.61 -26.53 -1.50
C VAL A 18 6.70 -25.55 -1.98
N PRO A 19 8.00 -25.92 -2.04
CA PRO A 19 9.02 -24.99 -2.53
C PRO A 19 8.91 -24.73 -4.03
N ALA A 20 8.41 -25.68 -4.83
CA ALA A 20 8.16 -25.47 -6.25
C ALA A 20 7.04 -24.44 -6.48
N GLN A 21 5.92 -24.58 -5.78
CA GLN A 21 4.80 -23.62 -5.84
C GLN A 21 5.18 -22.25 -5.28
N ALA A 22 5.93 -22.20 -4.17
CA ALA A 22 6.39 -20.94 -3.59
C ALA A 22 7.39 -20.22 -4.51
N LYS A 23 8.21 -20.97 -5.25
CA LYS A 23 9.12 -20.43 -6.25
C LYS A 23 8.36 -19.89 -7.46
N GLU A 24 7.44 -20.68 -8.02
CA GLU A 24 6.58 -20.28 -9.14
C GLU A 24 5.75 -19.02 -8.80
N HIS A 25 5.21 -18.94 -7.58
CA HIS A 25 4.49 -17.76 -7.11
C HIS A 25 5.40 -16.52 -7.04
N LYS A 26 6.61 -16.65 -6.50
CA LYS A 26 7.59 -15.54 -6.43
C LYS A 26 8.09 -15.10 -7.82
N ASP A 27 8.14 -16.02 -8.78
CA ASP A 27 8.55 -15.70 -10.14
C ASP A 27 7.42 -14.94 -10.87
N ASN A 28 6.16 -15.28 -10.59
CA ASN A 28 4.99 -14.72 -11.25
C ASN A 28 4.40 -13.46 -10.59
N TYR A 29 4.67 -13.21 -9.30
CA TYR A 29 4.13 -12.07 -8.55
C TYR A 29 5.23 -11.23 -7.92
N VAL A 30 4.92 -9.96 -7.68
CA VAL A 30 5.77 -9.04 -6.91
C VAL A 30 4.94 -8.41 -5.80
N ASN A 31 5.58 -8.19 -4.65
CA ASN A 31 4.98 -7.48 -3.54
C ASN A 31 5.05 -5.98 -3.80
N ILE A 32 3.91 -5.30 -3.68
CA ILE A 32 3.88 -3.84 -3.58
C ILE A 32 3.45 -3.42 -2.19
N THR A 33 4.19 -2.47 -1.61
CA THR A 33 3.84 -1.82 -0.34
C THR A 33 3.61 -0.34 -0.59
N PHE A 34 2.39 0.13 -0.32
CA PHE A 34 2.01 1.53 -0.33
C PHE A 34 2.09 2.09 1.08
N GLU A 35 2.87 3.14 1.28
CA GLU A 35 3.04 3.81 2.57
C GLU A 35 2.59 5.27 2.46
N LEU A 36 1.69 5.69 3.34
CA LEU A 36 1.27 7.08 3.48
C LEU A 36 1.64 7.58 4.87
N THR A 37 2.43 8.65 4.94
CA THR A 37 2.79 9.30 6.22
C THR A 37 1.99 10.58 6.43
N ILE A 38 1.27 10.70 7.54
CA ILE A 38 0.44 11.87 7.85
C ILE A 38 1.17 12.75 8.87
N TYR A 39 1.47 13.99 8.49
CA TYR A 39 2.08 15.03 9.31
C TYR A 39 1.04 16.09 9.74
N GLY A 40 1.36 16.84 10.80
CA GLY A 40 0.44 17.80 11.42
C GLY A 40 -0.67 17.11 12.20
N ASP A 41 -1.59 17.90 12.76
CA ASP A 41 -2.76 17.39 13.48
C ASP A 41 -3.79 16.84 12.51
N ALA A 42 -3.98 15.52 12.50
CA ALA A 42 -4.99 14.89 11.66
C ALA A 42 -6.39 15.37 12.05
N GLN A 43 -7.16 15.87 11.08
CA GLN A 43 -8.53 16.31 11.32
C GLN A 43 -9.45 15.09 11.50
N LYS A 44 -10.33 15.14 12.51
CA LYS A 44 -11.24 14.05 12.92
C LYS A 44 -12.08 13.46 11.77
N ASP A 45 -12.50 14.30 10.82
CA ASP A 45 -13.36 13.89 9.70
C ASP A 45 -12.60 13.58 8.40
N SER A 46 -11.27 13.40 8.49
CA SER A 46 -10.45 13.03 7.33
C SER A 46 -10.34 11.53 7.20
N ALA A 47 -10.53 11.04 5.98
CA ALA A 47 -10.25 9.66 5.61
C ALA A 47 -9.24 9.61 4.47
N PHE A 48 -8.37 8.61 4.48
CA PHE A 48 -7.36 8.38 3.46
C PHE A 48 -7.46 6.95 2.93
N TRP A 49 -7.31 6.80 1.62
CA TRP A 49 -7.28 5.49 0.97
C TRP A 49 -6.28 5.45 -0.17
N ILE A 50 -5.91 4.22 -0.54
CA ILE A 50 -5.11 3.88 -1.71
C ILE A 50 -5.99 3.12 -2.69
N GLY A 51 -5.94 3.51 -3.94
CA GLY A 51 -6.60 2.85 -5.05
C GLY A 51 -5.58 2.61 -6.15
N TRP A 52 -5.71 1.49 -6.85
CA TRP A 52 -4.88 1.19 -8.01
C TRP A 52 -5.68 0.40 -9.04
N ASP A 53 -5.27 0.42 -10.29
CA ASP A 53 -5.87 -0.35 -11.38
C ASP A 53 -4.79 -0.73 -12.38
N TYR A 54 -5.01 -1.79 -13.16
CA TYR A 54 -4.18 -2.14 -14.29
C TYR A 54 -4.40 -1.15 -15.42
N VAL A 55 -3.32 -0.69 -16.06
CA VAL A 55 -3.44 0.19 -17.23
C VAL A 55 -4.16 -0.53 -18.38
N ARG A 56 -4.01 -1.87 -18.50
CA ARG A 56 -4.77 -2.72 -19.43
C ARG A 56 -4.86 -4.18 -18.94
N PRO A 57 -6.00 -4.87 -19.15
CA PRO A 57 -7.31 -4.29 -19.47
C PRO A 57 -7.80 -3.41 -18.30
N LEU A 58 -8.36 -2.24 -18.62
CA LEU A 58 -8.94 -1.33 -17.63
C LEU A 58 -10.21 -1.96 -17.02
N GLY A 59 -10.47 -1.73 -15.74
CA GLY A 59 -11.76 -2.09 -15.12
C GLY A 59 -11.75 -3.30 -14.19
N ILE A 60 -10.58 -3.89 -13.90
CA ILE A 60 -10.42 -4.66 -12.67
C ILE A 60 -9.90 -3.68 -11.62
N THR A 61 -10.76 -2.76 -11.21
CA THR A 61 -10.44 -1.80 -10.16
C THR A 61 -10.56 -2.54 -8.82
N PRO A 62 -9.46 -2.96 -8.16
CA PRO A 62 -9.55 -3.32 -6.75
C PRO A 62 -10.13 -2.11 -6.02
N TRP A 63 -11.24 -2.35 -5.32
CA TRP A 63 -11.89 -1.34 -4.49
C TRP A 63 -10.84 -0.58 -3.66
N PRO A 64 -10.99 0.75 -3.49
CA PRO A 64 -10.05 1.53 -2.71
C PRO A 64 -9.85 0.92 -1.32
N TYR A 65 -8.60 0.75 -0.91
CA TYR A 65 -8.27 0.24 0.41
C TYR A 65 -8.11 1.40 1.39
N GLY A 66 -8.95 1.43 2.42
CA GLY A 66 -8.88 2.42 3.49
C GLY A 66 -7.59 2.30 4.30
N LEU A 67 -6.87 3.41 4.46
CA LEU A 67 -5.65 3.50 5.27
C LEU A 67 -5.96 3.97 6.69
N CYS A 68 -6.76 5.03 6.82
CA CYS A 68 -7.30 5.55 8.07
C CYS A 68 -8.54 6.41 7.82
N GLY A 69 -9.34 6.61 8.87
CA GLY A 69 -10.47 7.54 8.86
C GLY A 69 -11.56 7.08 9.82
N ASP A 70 -12.38 8.02 10.28
CA ASP A 70 -13.59 7.72 11.04
C ASP A 70 -14.78 7.72 10.07
N ASN A 71 -15.61 6.67 10.10
CA ASN A 71 -16.86 6.56 9.32
C ASN A 71 -16.75 6.54 7.78
N VAL A 72 -15.75 5.88 7.22
CA VAL A 72 -15.88 5.41 5.82
C VAL A 72 -16.79 4.18 5.85
N GLN A 73 -18.08 4.36 5.53
CA GLN A 73 -19.15 3.35 5.60
C GLN A 73 -18.84 1.97 4.97
N SER A 74 -17.76 1.85 4.19
CA SER A 74 -17.38 0.63 3.47
C SER A 74 -16.11 -0.05 3.99
N PHE A 75 -15.39 0.55 4.96
CA PHE A 75 -14.10 0.01 5.42
C PHE A 75 -13.91 0.22 6.93
N PRO A 76 -13.73 -0.85 7.74
CA PRO A 76 -13.32 -0.70 9.13
C PRO A 76 -11.88 -0.20 9.17
N VAL A 77 -11.71 1.12 9.27
CA VAL A 77 -10.41 1.77 9.42
C VAL A 77 -10.32 2.46 10.77
N ARG A 78 -9.10 2.50 11.32
CA ARG A 78 -8.78 3.20 12.56
C ARG A 78 -8.75 4.72 12.32
N PRO A 79 -9.00 5.54 13.36
CA PRO A 79 -8.86 6.99 13.27
C PRO A 79 -7.50 7.39 12.70
N CYS A 80 -7.49 8.46 11.90
CA CYS A 80 -6.26 9.05 11.42
C CYS A 80 -5.50 9.70 12.59
N LYS A 81 -4.22 9.35 12.71
CA LYS A 81 -3.26 9.93 13.63
C LYS A 81 -2.29 10.75 12.81
N GLY A 82 -2.02 11.95 13.28
CA GLY A 82 -1.10 12.88 12.66
C GLY A 82 0.37 12.61 13.01
N HIS A 83 1.16 13.68 12.99
CA HIS A 83 2.52 13.74 13.57
C HIS A 83 3.53 12.70 13.06
N GLY A 84 3.53 12.43 11.76
CA GLY A 84 4.45 11.48 11.14
C GLY A 84 3.99 10.02 11.24
N THR A 85 2.71 9.77 11.53
CA THR A 85 2.18 8.40 11.54
C THR A 85 2.14 7.83 10.13
N THR A 86 2.74 6.66 9.93
CA THR A 86 2.70 5.94 8.64
C THR A 86 1.64 4.85 8.64
N TYR A 87 0.83 4.86 7.58
CA TYR A 87 -0.14 3.83 7.23
C TYR A 87 0.39 3.01 6.06
N ARG A 88 0.20 1.70 6.11
CA ARG A 88 0.76 0.77 5.11
C ARG A 88 -0.33 -0.14 4.58
N TYR A 89 -0.33 -0.33 3.27
CA TYR A 89 -1.09 -1.36 2.59
C TYR A 89 -0.13 -2.21 1.75
N LYS A 90 -0.21 -3.53 1.87
CA LYS A 90 0.62 -4.47 1.14
C LYS A 90 -0.28 -5.38 0.31
N THR A 91 0.07 -5.57 -0.95
CA THR A 91 -0.61 -6.50 -1.85
C THR A 91 0.37 -7.12 -2.84
N GLU A 92 -0.03 -8.21 -3.47
CA GLU A 92 0.74 -8.88 -4.52
C GLU A 92 0.12 -8.59 -5.88
N ILE A 93 0.96 -8.31 -6.87
CA ILE A 93 0.53 -8.00 -8.23
C ILE A 93 1.35 -8.84 -9.20
N PRO A 94 0.77 -9.36 -10.30
CA PRO A 94 1.54 -10.13 -11.27
C PRO A 94 2.71 -9.31 -11.81
N ARG A 95 3.88 -9.96 -11.87
CA ARG A 95 5.12 -9.36 -12.35
C ARG A 95 4.96 -8.91 -13.80
N GLY A 96 5.58 -7.79 -14.14
CA GLY A 96 5.55 -7.17 -15.46
C GLY A 96 4.27 -6.38 -15.76
N ARG A 97 3.30 -6.31 -14.85
CA ARG A 97 2.10 -5.48 -15.01
C ARG A 97 2.42 -4.01 -14.82
N THR A 98 1.71 -3.17 -15.57
CA THR A 98 1.69 -1.72 -15.36
C THR A 98 0.42 -1.35 -14.61
N ILE A 99 0.57 -0.66 -13.49
CA ILE A 99 -0.54 -0.14 -12.70
C ILE A 99 -0.55 1.38 -12.74
N ILE A 100 -1.74 1.96 -12.63
CA ILE A 100 -1.94 3.32 -12.15
C ILE A 100 -2.40 3.23 -10.69
N PHE A 101 -1.91 4.10 -9.83
CA PHE A 101 -2.32 4.14 -8.44
C PHE A 101 -2.35 5.58 -7.91
N GLY A 102 -3.04 5.79 -6.80
CA GLY A 102 -3.05 7.09 -6.13
C GLY A 102 -3.39 7.05 -4.64
N PHE A 103 -3.13 8.16 -3.97
CA PHE A 103 -3.63 8.39 -2.62
C PHE A 103 -4.67 9.49 -2.65
N TRP A 104 -5.76 9.27 -1.92
CA TRP A 104 -6.88 10.18 -1.84
C TRP A 104 -7.16 10.55 -0.40
N ARG A 105 -7.78 11.72 -0.24
CA ARG A 105 -8.32 12.21 1.02
C ARG A 105 -9.79 12.54 0.79
N ALA A 106 -10.68 12.10 1.67
CA ALA A 106 -12.03 12.65 1.80
C ALA A 106 -12.11 13.51 3.05
N ARG A 107 -12.94 14.53 3.00
CA ARG A 107 -13.47 15.23 4.17
C ARG A 107 -14.95 14.84 4.29
N LYS A 108 -15.39 14.51 5.51
CA LYS A 108 -16.78 14.34 5.96
C LYS A 108 -17.82 13.95 4.89
N GLY A 109 -18.19 12.67 4.87
CA GLY A 109 -19.49 12.21 4.36
C GLY A 109 -19.70 12.24 2.83
N ASN A 110 -18.74 12.75 2.05
CA ASN A 110 -18.84 12.72 0.61
C ASN A 110 -17.58 12.13 -0.03
N LEU A 111 -17.62 10.83 -0.30
CA LEU A 111 -16.61 10.15 -1.13
C LEU A 111 -16.53 10.75 -2.54
N ASN A 112 -17.57 11.49 -2.97
CA ASN A 112 -17.61 12.14 -4.28
C ASN A 112 -16.97 13.53 -4.32
N ASP A 113 -16.78 14.21 -3.18
CA ASP A 113 -16.21 15.58 -3.17
C ASP A 113 -14.69 15.60 -3.34
N SER A 114 -14.05 14.46 -3.57
CA SER A 114 -12.59 14.37 -3.64
C SER A 114 -12.11 13.30 -4.62
N PHE A 115 -12.70 13.22 -5.82
CA PHE A 115 -12.26 12.28 -6.86
C PHE A 115 -10.84 12.53 -7.39
N GLY A 116 -10.21 13.68 -7.07
CA GLY A 116 -8.80 13.93 -7.36
C GLY A 116 -7.89 13.22 -6.36
N ALA A 117 -7.04 12.31 -6.84
CA ALA A 117 -5.94 11.81 -6.02
C ALA A 117 -4.99 12.98 -5.74
N PHE A 118 -4.63 13.22 -4.47
CA PHE A 118 -3.60 14.23 -4.16
C PHE A 118 -2.20 13.74 -4.57
N PHE A 119 -2.07 12.44 -4.82
CA PHE A 119 -0.90 11.83 -5.43
C PHE A 119 -1.37 10.73 -6.38
N SER A 120 -0.85 10.70 -7.60
CA SER A 120 -1.04 9.56 -8.50
C SER A 120 0.22 9.30 -9.32
N LYS A 121 0.43 8.03 -9.69
CA LYS A 121 1.55 7.63 -10.53
C LYS A 121 1.22 6.36 -11.30
N THR A 122 1.77 6.26 -12.50
CA THR A 122 1.78 5.03 -13.29
C THR A 122 3.15 4.37 -13.15
N MET A 123 3.19 3.06 -12.92
CA MET A 123 4.45 2.32 -12.85
C MET A 123 4.33 0.87 -13.32
N ARG A 124 5.42 0.36 -13.90
CA ARG A 124 5.58 -1.05 -14.26
C ARG A 124 6.26 -1.79 -13.12
N LEU A 125 5.66 -2.89 -12.67
CA LEU A 125 6.13 -3.66 -11.51
C LEU A 125 6.96 -4.85 -11.97
N THR A 126 8.29 -4.72 -11.94
CA THR A 126 9.20 -5.80 -12.33
C THR A 126 9.86 -6.50 -11.14
N HIS A 127 9.80 -5.89 -9.97
CA HIS A 127 10.37 -6.34 -8.71
C HIS A 127 9.53 -5.85 -7.53
N ASP A 128 9.78 -6.40 -6.35
CA ASP A 128 9.14 -5.95 -5.11
C ASP A 128 9.36 -4.44 -4.94
N THR A 129 8.26 -3.71 -4.77
CA THR A 129 8.25 -2.26 -4.87
C THR A 129 7.66 -1.65 -3.60
N ARG A 130 8.31 -0.60 -3.09
CA ARG A 130 7.76 0.22 -2.01
C ARG A 130 7.51 1.63 -2.51
N VAL A 131 6.25 2.06 -2.42
CA VAL A 131 5.81 3.41 -2.77
C VAL A 131 5.58 4.18 -1.48
N ARG A 132 6.12 5.39 -1.41
CA ARG A 132 5.95 6.28 -0.27
C ARG A 132 5.33 7.58 -0.71
N ALA A 133 4.27 7.97 -0.03
CA ALA A 133 3.68 9.29 -0.09
C ALA A 133 3.58 9.85 1.33
N TRP A 134 3.34 11.14 1.41
CA TRP A 134 3.06 11.80 2.67
C TRP A 134 2.00 12.88 2.45
N TYR A 135 1.33 13.25 3.52
CA TYR A 135 0.30 14.26 3.56
C TYR A 135 0.50 15.13 4.80
N ARG A 136 0.29 16.44 4.72
CA ARG A 136 0.47 17.36 5.86
C ARG A 136 -0.79 18.17 6.12
N PHE A 137 -1.13 18.28 7.40
CA PHE A 137 -2.14 19.19 7.93
C PHE A 137 -1.50 20.47 8.52
N PRO A 138 -2.18 21.63 8.42
CA PRO A 138 -3.23 21.93 7.43
C PRO A 138 -2.68 21.73 6.01
N GLU A 139 -3.58 21.59 5.02
CA GLU A 139 -3.19 21.42 3.61
C GLU A 139 -2.16 22.48 3.23
N ALA A 140 -0.96 22.03 2.87
CA ALA A 140 -0.01 22.93 2.22
C ALA A 140 -0.59 23.29 0.85
N HIS A 141 -0.93 24.56 0.63
CA HIS A 141 -1.55 25.05 -0.60
C HIS A 141 -0.62 25.09 -1.83
N GLU A 142 0.53 24.44 -1.78
CA GLU A 142 1.57 24.66 -2.77
C GLU A 142 1.73 23.44 -3.67
N GLU A 143 1.71 23.71 -4.98
CA GLU A 143 1.90 22.80 -6.13
C GLU A 143 3.19 21.97 -6.13
N PHE A 144 3.87 21.87 -5.00
CA PHE A 144 5.05 21.06 -4.82
C PHE A 144 4.77 20.15 -3.65
N MET A 145 4.73 18.83 -3.88
CA MET A 145 5.08 17.89 -2.84
C MET A 145 6.40 18.37 -2.21
N PRO A 146 6.48 18.91 -0.97
CA PRO A 146 7.77 19.08 -0.34
C PRO A 146 8.53 17.76 -0.42
N LYS A 147 9.80 17.87 -0.82
CA LYS A 147 10.78 16.82 -0.61
C LYS A 147 10.56 16.33 0.82
N MET A 148 10.53 15.00 0.99
CA MET A 148 10.43 14.32 2.28
C MET A 148 11.09 15.19 3.36
N PRO A 149 10.45 15.50 4.52
CA PRO A 149 11.22 15.99 5.64
C PRO A 149 12.35 14.98 5.81
N GLN A 150 13.60 15.41 5.61
CA GLN A 150 14.73 14.57 5.95
C GLN A 150 14.59 14.36 7.45
N THR A 151 14.03 13.23 7.84
CA THR A 151 14.04 12.77 9.23
C THR A 151 15.51 12.80 9.62
N GLY A 152 15.86 13.73 10.50
CA GLY A 152 17.21 13.94 10.98
C GLY A 152 17.77 12.64 11.55
N ALA A 153 18.49 11.92 10.71
CA ALA A 153 19.43 10.88 11.07
C ALA A 153 20.77 11.36 10.50
N GLY A 154 21.46 12.21 11.26
CA GLY A 154 22.73 12.77 10.83
C GLY A 154 23.26 13.85 11.76
N GLY A 155 23.90 13.43 12.85
CA GLY A 155 24.99 14.20 13.45
C GLY A 155 24.68 15.01 14.71
N MET A 156 24.69 14.34 15.87
CA MET A 156 25.61 14.81 16.89
C MET A 156 27.03 14.67 16.30
N ALA A 157 27.64 15.78 15.92
CA ALA A 157 29.08 15.90 15.75
C ALA A 157 29.44 17.33 16.12
N GLY A 158 30.20 17.48 17.20
CA GLY A 158 30.46 18.76 17.84
C GLY A 158 31.19 19.76 16.95
N ARG A 159 30.89 21.03 17.21
CA ARG A 159 31.86 22.06 17.59
C ARG A 159 31.13 23.12 18.38
#